data_AF-A0A9W8DVR9-F1
#
_entry.id   AF-A0A9W8DVR9-F1
#
_cell.length_a   1.000
_cell.length_b   1.000
_cell.length_c   1.000
_cell.angle_alpha   90.00
_cell.angle_beta   90.00
_cell.angle_gamma   90.00
#
_symmetry.space_group_name_H-M   'P 1'
#
loop_
_entity.id
_entity.type
_entity.pdbx_description
1 polymer ?
#
loop_
_entity_poly.entity_id
_entity_poly.type
_entity_poly.pdbx_seq_one_letter_code
_entity_poly.pdbx_strand_id
1 'polypeptide(L)'
;MLSSIRRASRQNNIVNRKQYQKATSYTGIFSTRYANFNGTRNLTSTGKDPERPNHAFTKTYDPSLVESGWYEWWQKKGLFEPKTKSSPEIYEFLMLAPPPNITGVLHLGHALTFSIQDAFARWHRMRGDIVNWIPGTDHAGISTQTVVEKQLYNNYKLTRYDLGREKFVEKIWEWKAQSGSQILEQMLQSVISDIELDHIDIEKPTLINVPGYHKKVQFGVLHNIIYTVVDPPSSGPHQLVVSTTRPETLLGDVAIAINPNDQRYKSLHGKRVLHPILNKEIPIVLDAELVDLEFGTGAVKITPAHDVDDYHCGKRHSLPSPCIFDQSGNIINDAEYGNYKGMNRWEARVQIIEDLKDLGYYDGSKDGGPTTISTCSRTGDIIEPMLKPQWYVRCKDVARLAKNLVLEGKLKLQPKSQVKEWFRWLDNIQDWCISRQLWWGHRIPAYNVVFTVDKSETKNGEAKIPNSFTPSCQITNLH
;
A
#
# COMPACT_ATOMS: atom_id res chain seq x y z
N MET A 1 27.40 2.50 25.25
CA MET A 1 26.31 1.97 24.38
C MET A 1 25.19 2.99 24.18
N LEU A 2 24.31 3.26 25.15
CA LEU A 2 23.20 4.24 25.02
C LEU A 2 23.64 5.65 24.60
N SER A 3 24.80 6.12 25.08
CA SER A 3 25.44 7.38 24.67
C SER A 3 25.80 7.40 23.16
N SER A 4 26.35 6.30 22.65
CA SER A 4 26.70 6.10 21.24
C SER A 4 25.44 6.09 20.36
N ILE A 5 24.40 5.38 20.78
CA ILE A 5 23.10 5.32 20.09
C ILE A 5 22.47 6.73 20.03
N ARG A 6 22.51 7.50 21.13
CA ARG A 6 22.06 8.90 21.15
C ARG A 6 22.90 9.82 20.25
N ARG A 7 24.20 9.57 20.06
CA ARG A 7 25.03 10.30 19.08
C ARG A 7 24.64 9.95 17.64
N ALA A 8 24.57 8.67 17.28
CA ALA A 8 24.19 8.23 15.94
C ALA A 8 22.79 8.71 15.55
N SER A 9 21.81 8.58 16.45
CA SER A 9 20.45 9.13 16.27
C SER A 9 20.46 10.65 16.08
N ARG A 10 21.26 11.41 16.84
CA ARG A 10 21.43 12.86 16.64
C ARG A 10 22.07 13.18 15.29
N GLN A 11 23.09 12.45 14.85
CA GLN A 11 23.74 12.66 13.56
C GLN A 11 22.80 12.35 12.39
N ASN A 12 22.07 11.23 12.42
CA ASN A 12 21.04 10.94 11.41
C ASN A 12 19.91 11.97 11.41
N ASN A 13 19.46 12.44 12.57
CA ASN A 13 18.49 13.54 12.64
C ASN A 13 19.04 14.87 12.12
N ILE A 14 20.35 15.12 12.22
CA ILE A 14 21.02 16.29 11.61
C ILE A 14 21.15 16.13 10.09
N VAL A 15 21.45 14.93 9.58
CA VAL A 15 21.49 14.66 8.14
C VAL A 15 20.09 14.78 7.52
N ASN A 16 19.08 14.16 8.14
CA ASN A 16 17.68 14.33 7.75
C ASN A 16 17.26 15.81 7.82
N ARG A 17 17.57 16.54 8.90
CA ARG A 17 17.31 17.99 8.96
C ARG A 17 18.02 18.76 7.86
N LYS A 18 19.27 18.43 7.50
CA LYS A 18 20.00 19.11 6.42
C LYS A 18 19.41 18.81 5.05
N GLN A 19 18.96 17.59 4.78
CA GLN A 19 18.20 17.26 3.56
C GLN A 19 16.85 17.97 3.53
N TYR A 20 16.10 17.98 4.64
CA TYR A 20 14.83 18.72 4.76
C TYR A 20 15.04 20.23 4.60
N GLN A 21 16.11 20.80 5.16
CA GLN A 21 16.46 22.22 5.02
C GLN A 21 16.83 22.57 3.58
N LYS A 22 17.62 21.71 2.90
CA LYS A 22 17.87 21.84 1.44
C LYS A 22 16.58 21.77 0.64
N ALA A 23 15.67 20.84 0.96
CA ALA A 23 14.37 20.77 0.31
C ALA A 23 13.54 22.04 0.54
N THR A 24 13.52 22.59 1.77
CA THR A 24 12.80 23.84 2.06
C THR A 24 13.39 25.08 1.38
N SER A 25 14.69 25.10 1.05
CA SER A 25 15.27 26.16 0.23
C SER A 25 14.84 26.10 -1.25
N TYR A 26 14.27 24.98 -1.71
CA TYR A 26 13.63 24.89 -3.04
C TYR A 26 12.09 25.09 -2.98
N THR A 27 11.44 24.96 -1.82
CA THR A 27 10.00 25.26 -1.66
C THR A 27 9.74 26.75 -1.34
N GLY A 28 10.43 27.66 -2.04
CA GLY A 28 10.51 29.09 -1.70
C GLY A 28 9.21 29.90 -1.81
N ILE A 29 8.10 29.29 -2.24
CA ILE A 29 6.83 29.95 -2.56
C ILE A 29 5.74 29.67 -1.50
N PHE A 30 5.78 28.53 -0.81
CA PHE A 30 4.84 28.20 0.29
C PHE A 30 5.37 28.59 1.70
N SER A 31 6.57 29.18 1.79
CA SER A 31 7.22 29.52 3.07
C SER A 31 7.64 31.00 3.13
N THR A 32 6.72 31.91 2.87
CA THR A 32 6.89 33.30 3.32
C THR A 32 6.87 33.36 4.85
N ARG A 33 8.07 33.54 5.43
CA ARG A 33 8.33 33.91 6.85
C ARG A 33 8.15 32.84 7.96
N TYR A 34 8.87 31.71 7.88
CA TYR A 34 9.30 31.00 9.11
C TYR A 34 10.82 30.90 9.29
N ALA A 35 11.61 31.08 8.22
CA ALA A 35 13.07 31.19 8.30
C ALA A 35 13.52 32.67 8.39
N ASN A 36 13.34 33.30 9.55
CA ASN A 36 14.13 34.44 10.11
C ASN A 36 13.36 35.15 11.24
N PHE A 37 13.39 34.61 12.47
CA PHE A 37 12.78 35.27 13.64
C PHE A 37 13.78 36.09 14.51
N ASN A 38 15.09 35.99 14.23
CA ASN A 38 16.15 36.69 14.96
C ASN A 38 16.74 37.89 14.19
N GLY A 39 15.95 38.50 13.29
CA GLY A 39 16.36 39.67 12.53
C GLY A 39 15.29 40.75 12.57
N THR A 40 15.56 41.85 13.29
CA THR A 40 14.75 43.08 13.25
C THR A 40 14.84 43.72 11.86
N ARG A 41 13.99 43.27 10.94
CA ARG A 41 13.79 43.94 9.65
C ARG A 41 13.06 45.26 9.90
N ASN A 42 13.84 46.34 10.00
CA ASN A 42 13.33 47.68 9.80
C ASN A 42 12.62 47.73 8.43
N LEU A 43 11.33 47.99 8.44
CA LEU A 43 10.57 48.28 7.23
C LEU A 43 10.96 49.67 6.74
N THR A 44 11.97 49.74 5.88
CA THR A 44 12.31 50.96 5.14
C THR A 44 11.10 51.34 4.28
N SER A 45 10.43 52.43 4.63
CA SER A 45 9.16 52.88 4.04
C SER A 45 9.37 53.52 2.67
N THR A 46 9.85 52.73 1.70
CA THR A 46 10.22 53.16 0.35
C THR A 46 9.58 52.23 -0.69
N GLY A 47 8.30 52.45 -0.95
CA GLY A 47 7.52 51.74 -1.97
C GLY A 47 6.08 52.26 -1.96
N LYS A 48 5.53 52.55 -3.15
CA LYS A 48 4.10 52.90 -3.26
C LYS A 48 3.25 51.70 -2.89
N ASP A 49 2.09 51.97 -2.30
CA ASP A 49 1.01 51.00 -2.18
C ASP A 49 0.66 50.44 -3.57
N PRO A 50 0.59 49.11 -3.79
CA PRO A 50 0.44 48.56 -5.14
C PRO A 50 -0.87 49.00 -5.76
N GLU A 51 -0.77 49.56 -6.97
CA GLU A 51 -1.91 50.15 -7.69
C GLU A 51 -2.96 49.08 -7.98
N ARG A 52 -4.22 49.40 -7.66
CA ARG A 52 -5.36 48.49 -7.82
C ARG A 52 -5.67 48.29 -9.30
N PRO A 53 -5.87 47.05 -9.79
CA PRO A 53 -6.28 46.80 -11.16
C PRO A 53 -7.56 47.58 -11.53
N ASN A 54 -7.51 48.26 -12.67
CA ASN A 54 -8.54 49.16 -13.15
C ASN A 54 -8.86 48.81 -14.62
N HIS A 55 -10.01 48.17 -14.84
CA HIS A 55 -10.42 47.61 -16.12
C HIS A 55 -11.62 48.39 -16.65
N ALA A 56 -11.65 48.66 -17.96
CA ALA A 56 -12.80 49.30 -18.58
C ALA A 56 -14.03 48.37 -18.56
N PHE A 57 -15.20 48.91 -18.22
CA PHE A 57 -16.45 48.16 -18.29
C PHE A 57 -16.83 47.90 -19.76
N THR A 58 -16.61 46.66 -20.21
CA THR A 58 -17.01 46.16 -21.53
C THR A 58 -18.53 45.94 -21.61
N LYS A 59 -19.09 45.96 -22.84
CA LYS A 59 -20.53 45.67 -23.06
C LYS A 59 -20.92 44.23 -22.71
N THR A 60 -19.96 43.33 -22.69
CA THR A 60 -20.10 41.90 -22.34
C THR A 60 -19.03 41.56 -21.30
N TYR A 61 -19.38 40.78 -20.28
CA TYR A 61 -18.43 40.33 -19.28
C TYR A 61 -17.38 39.39 -19.90
N ASP A 62 -16.10 39.68 -19.65
CA ASP A 62 -14.96 38.84 -19.97
C ASP A 62 -14.15 38.59 -18.68
N PRO A 63 -14.15 37.36 -18.13
CA PRO A 63 -13.42 37.06 -16.90
C PRO A 63 -11.91 37.24 -17.08
N SER A 64 -11.37 36.93 -18.26
CA SER A 64 -9.94 37.06 -18.59
C SER A 64 -9.46 38.50 -18.44
N LEU A 65 -10.26 39.45 -18.91
CA LEU A 65 -9.99 40.89 -18.78
C LEU A 65 -10.24 41.40 -17.36
N VAL A 66 -11.26 40.89 -16.65
CA VAL A 66 -11.66 41.37 -15.32
C VAL A 66 -10.80 40.81 -14.19
N GLU A 67 -10.29 39.58 -14.29
CA GLU A 67 -9.47 38.92 -13.25
C GLU A 67 -7.98 39.23 -13.38
N SER A 68 -7.53 39.70 -14.55
CA SER A 68 -6.13 40.04 -14.83
C SER A 68 -5.52 40.96 -13.78
N GLY A 69 -4.35 40.60 -13.25
CA GLY A 69 -3.63 41.37 -12.24
C GLY A 69 -4.22 41.37 -10.82
N TRP A 70 -5.45 40.91 -10.58
CA TRP A 70 -6.05 40.88 -9.23
C TRP A 70 -5.33 39.93 -8.28
N TYR A 71 -4.96 38.74 -8.77
CA TYR A 71 -4.26 37.75 -7.95
C TYR A 71 -2.88 38.26 -7.53
N GLU A 72 -2.12 38.86 -8.46
CA GLU A 72 -0.87 39.57 -8.15
C GLU A 72 -1.08 40.70 -7.15
N TRP A 73 -2.14 41.50 -7.30
CA TRP A 73 -2.43 42.59 -6.38
C TRP A 73 -2.76 42.09 -4.97
N TRP A 74 -3.56 41.03 -4.83
CA TRP A 74 -3.85 40.40 -3.53
C TRP A 74 -2.59 39.84 -2.86
N GLN A 75 -1.67 39.25 -3.63
CA GLN A 75 -0.36 38.81 -3.13
C GLN A 75 0.53 39.98 -2.70
N LYS A 76 0.71 40.99 -3.56
CA LYS A 76 1.52 42.19 -3.29
C LYS A 76 0.99 43.01 -2.11
N LYS A 77 -0.31 42.98 -1.86
CA LYS A 77 -0.99 43.55 -0.68
C LYS A 77 -0.86 42.71 0.59
N GLY A 78 -0.35 41.48 0.53
CA GLY A 78 -0.25 40.58 1.68
C GLY A 78 -1.61 40.11 2.22
N LEU A 79 -2.69 40.11 1.42
CA LEU A 79 -4.04 39.77 1.89
C LEU A 79 -4.18 38.30 2.35
N PHE A 80 -3.21 37.46 1.97
CA PHE A 80 -3.12 36.05 2.34
C PHE A 80 -2.14 35.78 3.49
N GLU A 81 -1.44 36.80 4.03
CA GLU A 81 -0.53 36.58 5.16
C GLU A 81 -1.31 36.19 6.43
N PRO A 82 -0.89 35.13 7.15
CA PRO A 82 -1.58 34.65 8.34
C PRO A 82 -1.49 35.69 9.47
N LYS A 83 -2.62 35.91 10.14
CA LYS A 83 -2.72 36.86 11.26
C LYS A 83 -2.75 36.11 12.58
N THR A 84 -1.94 36.55 13.54
CA THR A 84 -2.01 36.07 14.92
C THR A 84 -3.13 36.75 15.69
N LYS A 85 -3.65 36.07 16.70
CA LYS A 85 -4.78 36.52 17.51
C LYS A 85 -4.36 37.66 18.46
N SER A 86 -4.94 38.84 18.26
CA SER A 86 -4.64 40.06 19.04
C SER A 86 -5.51 40.25 20.28
N SER A 87 -6.67 39.61 20.36
CA SER A 87 -7.57 39.59 21.53
C SER A 87 -8.25 38.23 21.67
N PRO A 88 -8.49 37.70 22.89
CA PRO A 88 -9.23 36.46 23.13
C PRO A 88 -10.61 36.39 22.44
N GLU A 89 -11.26 37.54 22.26
CA GLU A 89 -12.63 37.65 21.72
C GLU A 89 -12.73 37.38 20.21
N ILE A 90 -11.64 37.56 19.46
CA ILE A 90 -11.64 37.39 17.99
C ILE A 90 -11.76 35.90 17.65
N TYR A 91 -12.75 35.53 16.84
CA TYR A 91 -12.89 34.14 16.40
C TYR A 91 -11.75 33.75 15.46
N GLU A 92 -11.26 32.51 15.59
CA GLU A 92 -10.24 31.94 14.72
C GLU A 92 -10.82 30.74 13.96
N PHE A 93 -10.80 30.84 12.63
CA PHE A 93 -11.22 29.80 11.70
C PHE A 93 -9.98 29.14 11.08
N LEU A 94 -9.64 27.96 11.58
CA LEU A 94 -8.57 27.11 11.08
C LEU A 94 -9.13 26.09 10.08
N MET A 95 -8.48 25.96 8.93
CA MET A 95 -8.85 24.98 7.91
C MET A 95 -7.62 24.45 7.18
N LEU A 96 -7.53 23.13 7.02
CA LEU A 96 -6.50 22.48 6.23
C LEU A 96 -7.00 22.29 4.79
N ALA A 97 -6.20 22.65 3.80
CA ALA A 97 -6.44 22.20 2.44
C ALA A 97 -6.05 20.71 2.32
N PRO A 98 -6.89 19.85 1.69
CA PRO A 98 -6.45 18.50 1.36
C PRO A 98 -5.25 18.60 0.39
N PRO A 99 -4.08 18.01 0.72
CA PRO A 99 -2.87 18.20 -0.07
C PRO A 99 -2.95 17.38 -1.37
N PRO A 100 -2.91 17.99 -2.58
CA PRO A 100 -2.89 17.25 -3.83
C PRO A 100 -1.55 16.53 -4.03
N ASN A 101 -1.58 15.40 -4.73
CA ASN A 101 -0.40 14.59 -5.04
C ASN A 101 0.51 15.28 -6.06
N ILE A 102 1.82 15.12 -5.88
CA ILE A 102 2.85 15.58 -6.83
C ILE A 102 3.06 14.54 -7.93
N THR A 103 2.00 14.29 -8.71
CA THR A 103 1.91 13.23 -9.73
C THR A 103 1.54 13.69 -11.13
N GLY A 104 1.12 14.95 -11.32
CA GLY A 104 0.78 15.47 -12.63
C GLY A 104 -0.07 16.73 -12.61
N VAL A 105 -0.86 16.90 -13.67
CA VAL A 105 -1.78 18.04 -13.90
C VAL A 105 -3.16 17.73 -13.31
N LEU A 106 -3.98 18.77 -13.28
CA LEU A 106 -4.98 19.04 -12.26
C LEU A 106 -6.37 19.20 -12.93
N HIS A 107 -7.44 18.59 -12.37
CA HIS A 107 -8.79 18.48 -12.97
C HIS A 107 -9.96 18.87 -12.03
N LEU A 108 -11.20 18.81 -12.52
CA LEU A 108 -12.35 19.56 -11.97
C LEU A 108 -12.74 19.30 -10.49
N GLY A 109 -12.57 18.09 -9.95
CA GLY A 109 -13.12 17.75 -8.62
C GLY A 109 -12.53 18.52 -7.43
N HIS A 110 -11.31 19.05 -7.56
CA HIS A 110 -10.74 19.94 -6.55
C HIS A 110 -11.05 21.41 -6.84
N ALA A 111 -11.54 21.79 -8.03
CA ALA A 111 -12.15 23.11 -8.20
C ALA A 111 -13.34 23.23 -7.25
N LEU A 112 -14.22 22.23 -7.24
CA LEU A 112 -15.31 22.13 -6.28
C LEU A 112 -14.79 22.21 -4.82
N THR A 113 -13.75 21.44 -4.48
CA THR A 113 -13.17 21.40 -3.13
C THR A 113 -12.58 22.75 -2.70
N PHE A 114 -11.68 23.33 -3.48
CA PHE A 114 -11.00 24.58 -3.14
C PHE A 114 -11.88 25.82 -3.32
N SER A 115 -12.85 25.83 -4.23
CA SER A 115 -13.86 26.92 -4.30
C SER A 115 -14.78 26.92 -3.09
N ILE A 116 -15.18 25.75 -2.57
CA ILE A 116 -15.93 25.66 -1.31
C ILE A 116 -15.06 26.16 -0.13
N GLN A 117 -13.79 25.75 -0.06
CA GLN A 117 -12.87 26.23 0.98
C GLN A 117 -12.62 27.75 0.88
N ASP A 118 -12.34 28.29 -0.29
CA ASP A 118 -12.12 29.73 -0.47
C ASP A 118 -13.38 30.55 -0.16
N ALA A 119 -14.58 30.04 -0.49
CA ALA A 119 -15.84 30.67 -0.10
C ALA A 119 -15.99 30.78 1.44
N PHE A 120 -15.69 29.70 2.19
CA PHE A 120 -15.66 29.76 3.66
C PHE A 120 -14.57 30.73 4.16
N ALA A 121 -13.36 30.67 3.58
CA ALA A 121 -12.24 31.53 3.97
C ALA A 121 -12.54 33.02 3.75
N ARG A 122 -13.20 33.38 2.63
CA ARG A 122 -13.65 34.76 2.35
C ARG A 122 -14.79 35.18 3.27
N TRP A 123 -15.79 34.32 3.49
CA TRP A 123 -16.92 34.62 4.37
C TRP A 123 -16.47 34.88 5.82
N HIS A 124 -15.60 34.04 6.37
CA HIS A 124 -15.02 34.25 7.69
C HIS A 124 -14.16 35.52 7.75
N ARG A 125 -13.31 35.81 6.74
CA ARG A 125 -12.56 37.08 6.64
C ARG A 125 -13.48 38.31 6.61
N MET A 126 -14.60 38.24 5.87
CA MET A 126 -15.59 39.32 5.77
C MET A 126 -16.38 39.54 7.07
N ARG A 127 -16.49 38.52 7.93
CA ARG A 127 -17.05 38.63 9.28
C ARG A 127 -16.08 39.21 10.31
N GLY A 128 -14.81 39.43 9.94
CA GLY A 128 -13.76 39.88 10.85
C GLY A 128 -13.03 38.75 11.60
N ASP A 129 -13.35 37.49 11.30
CA ASP A 129 -12.68 36.34 11.90
C ASP A 129 -11.23 36.22 11.36
N ILE A 130 -10.31 35.72 12.19
CA ILE A 130 -8.95 35.37 11.75
C ILE A 130 -9.02 34.04 11.00
N VAL A 131 -8.58 34.02 9.75
CA VAL A 131 -8.68 32.86 8.86
C VAL A 131 -7.30 32.30 8.53
N ASN A 132 -7.03 31.13 9.08
CA ASN A 132 -5.82 30.35 8.86
C ASN A 132 -6.16 29.15 7.96
N TRP A 133 -6.14 29.37 6.64
CA TRP A 133 -6.28 28.31 5.62
C TRP A 133 -4.88 27.84 5.21
N ILE A 134 -4.55 26.59 5.52
CA ILE A 134 -3.19 26.05 5.39
C ILE A 134 -3.09 25.15 4.14
N PRO A 135 -2.33 25.54 3.10
CA PRO A 135 -2.03 24.69 1.96
C PRO A 135 -0.93 23.66 2.26
N GLY A 136 -0.87 22.61 1.43
CA GLY A 136 0.19 21.61 1.43
C GLY A 136 0.15 20.79 0.14
N THR A 137 1.12 19.90 -0.06
CA THR A 137 1.16 18.94 -1.19
C THR A 137 1.67 17.58 -0.71
N ASP A 138 1.16 16.50 -1.27
CA ASP A 138 1.57 15.14 -0.91
C ASP A 138 2.64 14.62 -1.88
N HIS A 139 3.71 14.08 -1.31
CA HIS A 139 4.76 13.35 -2.01
C HIS A 139 4.30 12.04 -2.69
N ALA A 140 3.07 11.58 -2.42
CA ALA A 140 2.33 10.54 -3.14
C ALA A 140 2.94 9.12 -3.22
N GLY A 141 4.06 8.88 -2.54
CA GLY A 141 4.70 7.58 -2.38
C GLY A 141 4.85 6.78 -3.69
N ILE A 142 4.12 5.67 -3.79
CA ILE A 142 4.11 4.79 -4.97
C ILE A 142 3.75 5.54 -6.26
N SER A 143 2.83 6.51 -6.19
CA SER A 143 2.33 7.23 -7.37
C SER A 143 3.44 7.98 -8.10
N THR A 144 4.19 8.82 -7.38
CA THR A 144 5.30 9.57 -7.96
C THR A 144 6.44 8.64 -8.39
N GLN A 145 6.70 7.57 -7.63
CA GLN A 145 7.68 6.56 -8.03
C GLN A 145 7.31 5.88 -9.36
N THR A 146 6.07 5.44 -9.54
CA THR A 146 5.61 4.80 -10.79
C THR A 146 5.57 5.77 -11.97
N VAL A 147 5.24 7.06 -11.75
CA VAL A 147 5.31 8.09 -12.81
C VAL A 147 6.75 8.27 -13.30
N VAL A 148 7.71 8.42 -12.39
CA VAL A 148 9.13 8.57 -12.75
C VAL A 148 9.71 7.28 -13.35
N GLU A 149 9.30 6.09 -12.91
CA GLU A 149 9.66 4.82 -13.56
C GLU A 149 9.15 4.72 -15.00
N LYS A 150 7.88 5.08 -15.25
CA LYS A 150 7.30 5.11 -16.61
C LYS A 150 8.00 6.14 -17.50
N GLN A 151 8.31 7.33 -16.97
CA GLN A 151 9.04 8.36 -17.70
C GLN A 151 10.48 7.91 -18.05
N LEU A 152 11.20 7.31 -17.09
CA LEU A 152 12.55 6.81 -17.27
C LEU A 152 12.61 5.71 -18.35
N TYR A 153 11.69 4.75 -18.29
CA TYR A 153 11.61 3.68 -19.26
C TYR A 153 11.17 4.17 -20.64
N ASN A 154 10.25 5.14 -20.71
CA ASN A 154 9.83 5.73 -21.99
C ASN A 154 10.96 6.48 -22.69
N ASN A 155 11.66 7.35 -21.95
CA ASN A 155 12.68 8.25 -22.51
C ASN A 155 14.05 7.58 -22.72
N TYR A 156 14.45 6.64 -21.85
CA TYR A 156 15.81 6.09 -21.82
C TYR A 156 15.89 4.56 -21.83
N LYS A 157 14.76 3.85 -21.76
CA LYS A 157 14.67 2.37 -21.61
C LYS A 157 15.36 1.81 -20.36
N LEU A 158 15.68 2.67 -19.39
CA LEU A 158 16.24 2.30 -18.09
C LEU A 158 15.13 2.03 -17.07
N THR A 159 15.40 1.17 -16.10
CA THR A 159 14.57 0.92 -14.92
C THR A 159 15.16 1.61 -13.68
N ARG A 160 14.43 1.59 -12.55
CA ARG A 160 14.98 2.02 -11.26
C ARG A 160 16.25 1.27 -10.87
N TYR A 161 16.37 -0.01 -11.23
CA TYR A 161 17.48 -0.86 -10.80
C TYR A 161 18.80 -0.48 -11.47
N ASP A 162 18.76 -0.09 -12.75
CA ASP A 162 19.94 0.32 -13.54
C ASP A 162 20.57 1.63 -13.02
N LEU A 163 19.77 2.50 -12.40
CA LEU A 163 20.25 3.73 -11.76
C LEU A 163 20.79 3.51 -10.34
N GLY A 164 20.26 2.51 -9.62
CA GLY A 164 20.42 2.37 -8.18
C GLY A 164 19.61 3.41 -7.38
N ARG A 165 19.41 3.15 -6.07
CA ARG A 165 18.44 3.89 -5.25
C ARG A 165 18.73 5.39 -5.14
N GLU A 166 19.98 5.78 -5.01
CA GLU A 166 20.34 7.19 -4.76
C GLU A 166 20.01 8.08 -5.96
N LYS A 167 20.55 7.75 -7.14
CA LYS A 167 20.26 8.45 -8.40
C LYS A 167 18.78 8.43 -8.78
N PHE A 168 18.08 7.33 -8.49
CA PHE A 168 16.64 7.25 -8.73
C PHE A 168 15.84 8.20 -7.81
N VAL A 169 16.22 8.31 -6.53
CA VAL A 169 15.62 9.27 -5.59
C VAL A 169 15.96 10.72 -5.98
N GLU A 170 17.16 10.99 -6.50
CA GLU A 170 17.52 12.30 -7.08
C GLU A 170 16.60 12.66 -8.27
N LYS A 171 16.34 11.71 -9.18
CA LYS A 171 15.38 11.91 -10.29
C LYS A 171 13.96 12.17 -9.81
N ILE A 172 13.52 11.57 -8.70
CA ILE A 172 12.23 11.91 -8.09
C ILE A 172 12.24 13.32 -7.49
N TRP A 173 13.34 13.81 -6.92
CA TRP A 173 13.45 15.21 -6.48
C TRP A 173 13.45 16.20 -7.65
N GLU A 174 14.10 15.88 -8.78
CA GLU A 174 14.01 16.68 -10.01
C GLU A 174 12.56 16.78 -10.52
N TRP A 175 11.86 15.64 -10.63
CA TRP A 175 10.45 15.59 -10.99
C TRP A 175 9.59 16.41 -10.01
N LYS A 176 9.81 16.26 -8.69
CA LYS A 176 9.08 16.99 -7.65
C LYS A 176 9.26 18.51 -7.79
N ALA A 177 10.44 18.99 -8.17
CA ALA A 177 10.69 20.41 -8.40
C ALA A 177 9.95 20.92 -9.66
N GLN A 178 9.92 20.13 -10.73
CA GLN A 178 9.22 20.46 -11.98
C GLN A 178 7.69 20.49 -11.75
N SER A 179 7.09 19.38 -11.33
CA SER A 179 5.64 19.28 -11.10
C SER A 179 5.15 20.14 -9.94
N GLY A 180 5.93 20.26 -8.86
CA GLY A 180 5.56 21.07 -7.69
C GLY A 180 5.44 22.57 -8.01
N SER A 181 6.14 23.04 -9.05
CA SER A 181 6.01 24.41 -9.56
C SER A 181 4.72 24.60 -10.37
N GLN A 182 4.36 23.62 -11.21
CA GLN A 182 3.13 23.64 -12.01
C GLN A 182 1.86 23.49 -11.16
N ILE A 183 1.91 22.68 -10.09
CA ILE A 183 0.82 22.49 -9.13
C ILE A 183 0.48 23.78 -8.36
N LEU A 184 1.42 24.74 -8.31
CA LEU A 184 1.23 26.07 -7.72
C LEU A 184 0.42 27.03 -8.59
N GLU A 185 0.43 26.86 -9.92
CA GLU A 185 -0.30 27.70 -10.88
C GLU A 185 -1.67 27.12 -11.28
N GLN A 186 -1.85 25.80 -11.21
CA GLN A 186 -3.01 25.08 -11.78
C GLN A 186 -3.82 24.26 -10.74
N MET A 187 -3.67 24.59 -9.45
CA MET A 187 -3.99 23.80 -8.24
C MET A 187 -5.37 23.08 -8.16
N LEU A 188 -5.54 21.84 -8.66
CA LEU A 188 -6.78 20.99 -8.57
C LEU A 188 -6.57 19.43 -8.76
N GLN A 189 -6.74 18.50 -7.80
CA GLN A 189 -6.71 16.99 -7.95
C GLN A 189 -5.31 16.33 -8.08
N SER A 190 -5.12 15.00 -7.98
CA SER A 190 -5.98 13.88 -7.55
C SER A 190 -5.18 12.97 -6.59
N VAL A 191 -5.83 12.32 -5.63
CA VAL A 191 -5.18 11.51 -4.57
C VAL A 191 -5.92 10.18 -4.33
N ILE A 192 -5.19 9.08 -4.14
CA ILE A 192 -5.70 7.71 -3.93
C ILE A 192 -4.79 6.96 -2.94
N SER A 193 -5.36 6.09 -2.09
CA SER A 193 -4.64 5.31 -1.06
C SER A 193 -5.37 4.02 -0.66
N ASP A 194 -4.66 2.87 -0.62
CA ASP A 194 -5.10 1.50 -0.23
C ASP A 194 -6.29 0.90 -1.04
N ILE A 195 -7.20 1.73 -1.57
CA ILE A 195 -8.12 1.49 -2.70
C ILE A 195 -7.36 1.43 -4.05
N GLU A 196 -6.12 0.90 -4.03
CA GLU A 196 -5.24 0.76 -5.20
C GLU A 196 -5.25 -0.66 -5.79
N LEU A 197 -6.23 -1.46 -5.36
CA LEU A 197 -6.65 -2.69 -6.01
C LEU A 197 -7.81 -2.37 -6.97
N ASP A 198 -7.56 -2.50 -8.27
CA ASP A 198 -8.62 -2.55 -9.27
C ASP A 198 -9.09 -4.00 -9.41
N HIS A 199 -10.41 -4.20 -9.42
CA HIS A 199 -11.04 -5.52 -9.53
C HIS A 199 -11.51 -5.78 -10.97
N ILE A 200 -11.12 -6.92 -11.52
CA ILE A 200 -11.58 -7.42 -12.83
C ILE A 200 -12.49 -8.62 -12.57
N ASP A 201 -13.79 -8.42 -12.70
CA ASP A 201 -14.78 -9.48 -12.64
C ASP A 201 -14.84 -10.24 -13.98
N ILE A 202 -14.78 -11.57 -13.94
CA ILE A 202 -14.95 -12.43 -15.10
C ILE A 202 -16.04 -13.46 -14.84
N GLU A 203 -17.04 -13.51 -15.73
CA GLU A 203 -18.18 -14.44 -15.61
C GLU A 203 -17.87 -15.87 -16.07
N LYS A 204 -16.78 -16.06 -16.82
CA LYS A 204 -16.43 -17.30 -17.54
C LYS A 204 -14.94 -17.37 -17.91
N PRO A 205 -14.39 -18.55 -18.29
CA PRO A 205 -13.01 -18.76 -18.73
C PRO A 205 -12.51 -17.70 -19.73
N THR A 206 -11.52 -16.92 -19.32
CA THR A 206 -11.04 -15.73 -20.05
C THR A 206 -9.51 -15.69 -20.11
N LEU A 207 -8.97 -15.31 -21.27
CA LEU A 207 -7.53 -15.16 -21.52
C LEU A 207 -7.08 -13.70 -21.37
N ILE A 208 -6.35 -13.40 -20.29
CA ILE A 208 -5.93 -12.05 -19.89
C ILE A 208 -4.44 -11.83 -20.23
N ASN A 209 -4.11 -10.62 -20.70
CA ASN A 209 -2.72 -10.16 -20.84
C ASN A 209 -2.17 -9.78 -19.46
N VAL A 210 -1.10 -10.42 -18.98
CA VAL A 210 -0.45 -10.04 -17.72
C VAL A 210 0.76 -9.14 -18.01
N PRO A 211 0.87 -7.93 -17.42
CA PRO A 211 2.03 -7.07 -17.59
C PRO A 211 3.35 -7.78 -17.28
N GLY A 212 4.35 -7.58 -18.14
CA GLY A 212 5.67 -8.22 -17.99
C GLY A 212 5.74 -9.69 -18.38
N TYR A 213 4.61 -10.37 -18.68
CA TYR A 213 4.60 -11.75 -19.17
C TYR A 213 4.29 -11.82 -20.67
N HIS A 214 4.87 -12.80 -21.36
CA HIS A 214 4.89 -12.88 -22.84
C HIS A 214 3.71 -13.63 -23.47
N LYS A 215 2.86 -14.27 -22.66
CA LYS A 215 1.67 -15.03 -23.09
C LYS A 215 0.43 -14.51 -22.38
N LYS A 216 -0.75 -14.81 -22.93
CA LYS A 216 -2.01 -14.68 -22.19
C LYS A 216 -2.13 -15.81 -21.17
N VAL A 217 -2.66 -15.49 -19.99
CA VAL A 217 -2.93 -16.46 -18.91
C VAL A 217 -4.44 -16.66 -18.82
N GLN A 218 -4.88 -17.90 -18.60
CA GLN A 218 -6.30 -18.24 -18.47
C GLN A 218 -6.75 -18.17 -17.01
N PHE A 219 -7.88 -17.51 -16.78
CA PHE A 219 -8.56 -17.40 -15.49
C PHE A 219 -10.04 -17.80 -15.62
N GLY A 220 -10.72 -18.07 -14.50
CA GLY A 220 -12.13 -18.49 -14.49
C GLY A 220 -12.35 -19.97 -14.84
N VAL A 221 -11.29 -20.78 -14.91
CA VAL A 221 -11.36 -22.24 -15.04
C VAL A 221 -11.19 -22.86 -13.67
N LEU A 222 -12.03 -23.84 -13.35
CA LEU A 222 -11.97 -24.61 -12.11
C LEU A 222 -11.50 -26.03 -12.42
N HIS A 223 -10.29 -26.36 -11.98
CA HIS A 223 -9.62 -27.64 -12.21
C HIS A 223 -9.92 -28.61 -11.07
N ASN A 224 -10.23 -29.86 -11.40
CA ASN A 224 -10.44 -30.92 -10.41
C ASN A 224 -9.14 -31.73 -10.26
N ILE A 225 -8.65 -31.84 -9.02
CA ILE A 225 -7.38 -32.50 -8.69
C ILE A 225 -7.65 -33.61 -7.67
N ILE A 226 -7.10 -34.79 -7.92
CA ILE A 226 -7.30 -35.99 -7.11
C ILE A 226 -6.19 -36.09 -6.06
N TYR A 227 -6.58 -36.25 -4.80
CA TYR A 227 -5.68 -36.54 -3.67
C TYR A 227 -6.00 -37.94 -3.13
N THR A 228 -4.99 -38.81 -3.02
CA THR A 228 -5.17 -40.17 -2.50
C THR A 228 -5.34 -40.16 -0.98
N VAL A 229 -6.35 -40.84 -0.44
CA VAL A 229 -6.58 -40.90 1.01
C VAL A 229 -5.58 -41.87 1.66
N VAL A 230 -4.90 -41.42 2.71
CA VAL A 230 -3.99 -42.25 3.51
C VAL A 230 -4.81 -43.09 4.49
N ASP A 231 -4.52 -44.40 4.56
CA ASP A 231 -5.29 -45.41 5.28
C ASP A 231 -6.80 -45.30 5.03
N PRO A 232 -7.28 -45.53 3.79
CA PRO A 232 -8.67 -45.27 3.43
C PRO A 232 -9.65 -46.10 4.29
N PRO A 233 -10.78 -45.51 4.72
CA PRO A 233 -11.77 -46.20 5.53
C PRO A 233 -12.44 -47.33 4.72
N SER A 234 -12.71 -48.47 5.37
CA SER A 234 -13.38 -49.63 4.74
C SER A 234 -14.78 -49.32 4.19
N SER A 235 -15.37 -48.20 4.59
CA SER A 235 -16.60 -47.63 4.03
C SER A 235 -16.40 -46.13 3.78
N GLY A 236 -15.75 -45.79 2.67
CA GLY A 236 -15.59 -44.42 2.21
C GLY A 236 -14.73 -44.28 0.96
N PRO A 237 -14.59 -43.06 0.43
CA PRO A 237 -13.81 -42.80 -0.78
C PRO A 237 -12.32 -42.99 -0.51
N HIS A 238 -11.62 -43.64 -1.46
CA HIS A 238 -10.16 -43.83 -1.42
C HIS A 238 -9.39 -42.66 -2.04
N GLN A 239 -10.11 -41.74 -2.69
CA GLN A 239 -9.60 -40.55 -3.36
C GLN A 239 -10.55 -39.38 -3.07
N LEU A 240 -9.98 -38.20 -2.84
CA LEU A 240 -10.70 -36.95 -2.61
C LEU A 240 -10.45 -36.01 -3.78
N VAL A 241 -11.51 -35.62 -4.49
CA VAL A 241 -11.42 -34.64 -5.58
C VAL A 241 -11.59 -33.24 -5.00
N VAL A 242 -10.63 -32.36 -5.28
CA VAL A 242 -10.57 -30.99 -4.79
C VAL A 242 -10.56 -30.04 -5.99
N SER A 243 -11.43 -29.02 -5.97
CA SER A 243 -11.52 -28.03 -7.06
C SER A 243 -10.64 -26.80 -6.77
N THR A 244 -9.91 -26.29 -7.76
CA THR A 244 -9.10 -25.06 -7.64
C THR A 244 -9.03 -24.24 -8.94
N THR A 245 -9.05 -22.91 -8.83
CA THR A 245 -8.80 -21.98 -9.94
C THR A 245 -7.33 -21.60 -10.08
N ARG A 246 -6.48 -22.01 -9.12
CA ARG A 246 -5.06 -21.64 -9.02
C ARG A 246 -4.12 -22.85 -8.86
N PRO A 247 -3.97 -23.72 -9.88
CA PRO A 247 -3.05 -24.86 -9.84
C PRO A 247 -1.59 -24.48 -9.51
N GLU A 248 -1.14 -23.27 -9.85
CA GLU A 248 0.17 -22.74 -9.47
C GLU A 248 0.41 -22.67 -7.95
N THR A 249 -0.66 -22.64 -7.15
CA THR A 249 -0.58 -22.60 -5.68
C THR A 249 -0.46 -23.97 -5.03
N LEU A 250 -0.70 -25.07 -5.78
CA LEU A 250 -0.79 -26.44 -5.23
C LEU A 250 0.41 -26.80 -4.34
N LEU A 251 1.61 -26.40 -4.77
CA LEU A 251 2.88 -26.66 -4.08
C LEU A 251 2.97 -26.02 -2.67
N GLY A 252 2.03 -25.15 -2.30
CA GLY A 252 1.90 -24.55 -0.97
C GLY A 252 0.79 -25.15 -0.11
N ASP A 253 0.14 -26.24 -0.57
CA ASP A 253 -0.94 -26.91 0.15
C ASP A 253 -0.44 -27.53 1.46
N VAL A 254 -1.11 -27.20 2.57
CA VAL A 254 -0.79 -27.72 3.91
C VAL A 254 -1.90 -28.55 4.54
N ALA A 255 -3.10 -28.52 3.96
CA ALA A 255 -4.27 -29.31 4.35
C ALA A 255 -5.31 -29.31 3.22
N ILE A 256 -6.30 -30.20 3.30
CA ILE A 256 -7.58 -30.06 2.60
C ILE A 256 -8.67 -29.78 3.64
N ALA A 257 -9.48 -28.74 3.45
CA ALA A 257 -10.66 -28.52 4.28
C ALA A 257 -11.90 -29.18 3.67
N ILE A 258 -12.73 -29.77 4.52
CA ILE A 258 -14.08 -30.23 4.23
C ILE A 258 -15.06 -29.64 5.24
N ASN A 259 -16.34 -29.53 4.88
CA ASN A 259 -17.36 -29.11 5.84
C ASN A 259 -17.70 -30.27 6.81
N PRO A 260 -17.69 -30.08 8.14
CA PRO A 260 -17.98 -31.14 9.13
C PRO A 260 -19.39 -31.74 9.03
N ASN A 261 -20.32 -31.09 8.32
CA ASN A 261 -21.67 -31.60 8.12
C ASN A 261 -21.85 -32.39 6.82
N ASP A 262 -20.81 -32.49 5.98
CA ASP A 262 -20.88 -33.19 4.70
C ASP A 262 -20.94 -34.72 4.88
N GLN A 263 -22.07 -35.32 4.54
CA GLN A 263 -22.22 -36.78 4.65
C GLN A 263 -21.36 -37.53 3.61
N ARG A 264 -20.89 -36.88 2.52
CA ARG A 264 -19.95 -37.45 1.54
C ARG A 264 -18.57 -37.74 2.15
N TYR A 265 -18.13 -36.89 3.08
CA TYR A 265 -16.76 -36.87 3.60
C TYR A 265 -16.64 -37.22 5.09
N LYS A 266 -17.76 -37.57 5.74
CA LYS A 266 -17.84 -37.96 7.15
C LYS A 266 -16.86 -39.08 7.56
N SER A 267 -16.57 -40.03 6.66
CA SER A 267 -15.60 -41.10 6.87
C SER A 267 -14.13 -40.66 6.76
N LEU A 268 -13.88 -39.42 6.29
CA LEU A 268 -12.55 -38.82 6.14
C LEU A 268 -12.19 -37.88 7.31
N HIS A 269 -13.05 -37.73 8.31
CA HIS A 269 -12.79 -36.87 9.47
C HIS A 269 -11.54 -37.34 10.22
N GLY A 270 -10.54 -36.46 10.34
CA GLY A 270 -9.25 -36.78 10.98
C GLY A 270 -8.32 -37.66 10.14
N LYS A 271 -8.65 -37.96 8.87
CA LYS A 271 -7.75 -38.63 7.93
C LYS A 271 -6.74 -37.66 7.32
N ARG A 272 -5.82 -38.21 6.54
CA ARG A 272 -4.79 -37.48 5.79
C ARG A 272 -4.93 -37.84 4.31
N VAL A 273 -4.43 -36.99 3.43
CA VAL A 273 -4.29 -37.30 2.00
C VAL A 273 -2.84 -37.13 1.56
N LEU A 274 -2.45 -37.88 0.54
CA LEU A 274 -1.18 -37.76 -0.14
C LEU A 274 -1.28 -36.66 -1.20
N HIS A 275 -0.45 -35.64 -1.09
CA HIS A 275 -0.36 -34.53 -2.04
C HIS A 275 0.14 -35.07 -3.40
N PRO A 276 -0.58 -34.87 -4.52
CA PRO A 276 -0.34 -35.59 -5.77
C PRO A 276 1.04 -35.31 -6.43
N ILE A 277 1.57 -34.09 -6.28
CA ILE A 277 2.90 -33.72 -6.82
C ILE A 277 4.02 -33.89 -5.79
N LEU A 278 3.95 -33.23 -4.63
CA LEU A 278 5.01 -33.27 -3.61
C LEU A 278 5.15 -34.62 -2.88
N ASN A 279 4.20 -35.53 -3.05
CA ASN A 279 4.16 -36.85 -2.40
C ASN A 279 4.28 -36.78 -0.86
N LYS A 280 3.73 -35.71 -0.27
CA LYS A 280 3.69 -35.45 1.18
C LYS A 280 2.29 -35.72 1.73
N GLU A 281 2.20 -36.27 2.94
CA GLU A 281 0.91 -36.35 3.62
C GLU A 281 0.48 -34.99 4.19
N ILE A 282 -0.72 -34.55 3.88
CA ILE A 282 -1.37 -33.36 4.47
C ILE A 282 -2.68 -33.77 5.19
N PRO A 283 -3.03 -33.18 6.34
CA PRO A 283 -4.27 -33.48 7.06
C PRO A 283 -5.52 -33.03 6.31
N ILE A 284 -6.63 -33.72 6.58
CA ILE A 284 -7.98 -33.21 6.31
C ILE A 284 -8.46 -32.46 7.55
N VAL A 285 -8.85 -31.19 7.39
CA VAL A 285 -9.39 -30.32 8.45
C VAL A 285 -10.88 -30.07 8.25
N LEU A 286 -11.58 -29.77 9.36
CA LEU A 286 -13.03 -29.59 9.36
C LEU A 286 -13.36 -28.10 9.52
N ASP A 287 -13.76 -27.43 8.44
CA ASP A 287 -14.00 -25.98 8.45
C ASP A 287 -15.35 -25.62 7.80
N ALA A 288 -16.33 -25.26 8.64
CA ALA A 288 -17.66 -24.86 8.21
C ALA A 288 -17.78 -23.35 7.88
N GLU A 289 -16.70 -22.58 8.04
CA GLU A 289 -16.67 -21.14 7.75
C GLU A 289 -16.12 -20.88 6.33
N LEU A 290 -15.16 -21.69 5.89
CA LEU A 290 -14.59 -21.68 4.54
C LEU A 290 -15.37 -22.55 3.55
N VAL A 291 -15.78 -23.77 3.94
CA VAL A 291 -16.22 -24.79 2.98
C VAL A 291 -17.73 -24.75 2.76
N ASP A 292 -18.14 -24.13 1.66
CA ASP A 292 -19.45 -24.32 1.03
C ASP A 292 -19.61 -25.79 0.56
N LEU A 293 -20.80 -26.35 0.77
CA LEU A 293 -21.19 -27.70 0.38
C LEU A 293 -21.56 -27.79 -1.11
N GLU A 294 -22.08 -26.72 -1.69
CA GLU A 294 -22.60 -26.67 -3.06
C GLU A 294 -21.52 -26.25 -4.08
N PHE A 295 -20.50 -25.52 -3.65
CA PHE A 295 -19.41 -25.07 -4.52
C PHE A 295 -18.34 -26.15 -4.78
N GLY A 296 -17.81 -26.17 -6.01
CA GLY A 296 -16.68 -27.02 -6.41
C GLY A 296 -16.99 -28.52 -6.31
N THR A 297 -16.48 -29.14 -5.23
CA THR A 297 -16.75 -30.53 -4.80
C THR A 297 -17.25 -30.62 -3.35
N GLY A 298 -17.24 -29.53 -2.56
CA GLY A 298 -17.33 -29.57 -1.10
C GLY A 298 -16.01 -29.86 -0.37
N ALA A 299 -14.88 -29.78 -1.08
CA ALA A 299 -13.53 -29.88 -0.52
C ALA A 299 -12.60 -28.78 -1.12
N VAL A 300 -11.80 -28.14 -0.27
CA VAL A 300 -10.97 -26.96 -0.61
C VAL A 300 -9.51 -27.18 -0.21
N LYS A 301 -8.56 -26.93 -1.11
CA LYS A 301 -7.12 -27.02 -0.83
C LYS A 301 -6.58 -25.78 -0.12
N ILE A 302 -5.92 -25.96 1.03
CA ILE A 302 -5.53 -24.88 1.93
C ILE A 302 -4.09 -24.42 1.68
N THR A 303 -3.94 -23.19 1.18
CA THR A 303 -2.69 -22.47 0.88
C THR A 303 -2.52 -21.16 1.70
N PRO A 304 -2.26 -21.22 3.02
CA PRO A 304 -2.36 -20.06 3.92
C PRO A 304 -1.39 -18.91 3.66
N ALA A 305 -0.40 -19.07 2.77
CA ALA A 305 0.49 -17.97 2.40
C ALA A 305 0.04 -17.19 1.15
N HIS A 306 -0.90 -17.75 0.38
CA HIS A 306 -1.24 -17.31 -0.98
C HIS A 306 -2.71 -17.03 -1.23
N ASP A 307 -3.57 -17.25 -0.23
CA ASP A 307 -4.95 -16.79 -0.22
C ASP A 307 -5.35 -16.31 1.19
N VAL A 308 -6.34 -15.42 1.27
CA VAL A 308 -6.77 -14.74 2.51
C VAL A 308 -7.69 -15.64 3.35
N ASP A 309 -8.62 -16.35 2.72
CA ASP A 309 -9.56 -17.21 3.42
C ASP A 309 -8.88 -18.53 3.82
N ASP A 310 -7.94 -19.02 3.00
CA ASP A 310 -6.97 -20.04 3.40
C ASP A 310 -6.10 -19.60 4.58
N TYR A 311 -5.68 -18.33 4.66
CA TYR A 311 -4.93 -17.82 5.81
C TYR A 311 -5.78 -17.86 7.08
N HIS A 312 -7.05 -17.46 7.00
CA HIS A 312 -7.97 -17.52 8.14
C HIS A 312 -8.26 -18.96 8.57
N CYS A 313 -8.52 -19.87 7.63
CA CYS A 313 -8.62 -21.31 7.89
C CYS A 313 -7.33 -21.86 8.53
N GLY A 314 -6.17 -21.51 7.98
CA GLY A 314 -4.86 -21.86 8.52
C GLY A 314 -4.64 -21.37 9.95
N LYS A 315 -5.18 -20.20 10.33
CA LYS A 315 -5.17 -19.71 11.71
C LYS A 315 -6.15 -20.44 12.62
N ARG A 316 -7.35 -20.81 12.14
CA ARG A 316 -8.31 -21.62 12.92
C ARG A 316 -7.74 -23.00 13.28
N HIS A 317 -7.09 -23.66 12.31
CA HIS A 317 -6.55 -25.02 12.48
C HIS A 317 -5.06 -25.09 12.86
N SER A 318 -4.43 -23.97 13.18
CA SER A 318 -3.00 -23.86 13.53
C SER A 318 -2.03 -24.48 12.50
N LEU A 319 -2.36 -24.37 11.22
CA LEU A 319 -1.60 -24.90 10.10
C LEU A 319 -0.36 -24.03 9.78
N PRO A 320 0.72 -24.61 9.23
CA PRO A 320 1.85 -23.84 8.71
C PRO A 320 1.43 -22.97 7.51
N SER A 321 2.29 -22.02 7.14
CA SER A 321 1.98 -21.08 6.04
C SER A 321 3.22 -20.88 5.14
N PRO A 322 3.61 -21.90 4.34
CA PRO A 322 4.77 -21.83 3.47
C PRO A 322 4.54 -20.89 2.30
N CYS A 323 5.40 -19.88 2.14
CA CYS A 323 5.37 -18.99 0.98
C CYS A 323 6.18 -19.61 -0.15
N ILE A 324 5.52 -20.04 -1.23
CA ILE A 324 6.15 -20.78 -2.34
C ILE A 324 6.68 -19.86 -3.44
N PHE A 325 6.21 -18.62 -3.52
CA PHE A 325 6.66 -17.64 -4.51
C PHE A 325 7.76 -16.70 -3.97
N ASP A 326 8.67 -16.29 -4.85
CA ASP A 326 9.63 -15.20 -4.63
C ASP A 326 8.99 -13.82 -4.88
N GLN A 327 9.77 -12.74 -4.76
CA GLN A 327 9.26 -11.38 -5.01
C GLN A 327 9.05 -11.04 -6.50
N SER A 328 9.40 -11.96 -7.40
CA SER A 328 9.28 -11.84 -8.86
C SER A 328 8.08 -12.63 -9.40
N GLY A 329 7.39 -13.41 -8.56
CA GLY A 329 6.33 -14.32 -8.96
C GLY A 329 6.83 -15.65 -9.55
N ASN A 330 8.05 -16.07 -9.21
CA ASN A 330 8.59 -17.40 -9.52
C ASN A 330 8.49 -18.31 -8.29
N ILE A 331 8.43 -19.62 -8.47
CA ILE A 331 8.59 -20.58 -7.36
C ILE A 331 9.98 -20.40 -6.74
N ILE A 332 10.07 -20.38 -5.40
CA ILE A 332 11.36 -20.22 -4.71
C ILE A 332 12.33 -21.36 -5.07
N ASN A 333 13.63 -21.05 -5.12
CA ASN A 333 14.67 -21.99 -5.53
C ASN A 333 15.05 -22.97 -4.40
N ASP A 334 14.08 -23.77 -3.95
CA ASP A 334 14.26 -24.85 -2.99
C ASP A 334 14.29 -26.22 -3.72
N ALA A 335 14.98 -27.20 -3.14
CA ALA A 335 14.96 -28.58 -3.63
C ALA A 335 13.58 -29.25 -3.45
N GLU A 336 12.79 -28.81 -2.47
CA GLU A 336 11.44 -29.32 -2.20
C GLU A 336 10.51 -29.24 -3.41
N TYR A 337 10.61 -28.19 -4.23
CA TYR A 337 9.76 -27.99 -5.40
C TYR A 337 10.29 -28.65 -6.68
N GLY A 338 11.24 -29.58 -6.57
CA GLY A 338 11.68 -30.46 -7.65
C GLY A 338 12.05 -29.74 -8.95
N ASN A 339 11.21 -29.91 -9.97
CA ASN A 339 11.36 -29.32 -11.31
C ASN A 339 10.74 -27.91 -11.45
N TYR A 340 9.87 -27.48 -10.53
CA TYR A 340 9.19 -26.18 -10.59
C TYR A 340 10.03 -25.05 -9.98
N LYS A 341 11.07 -25.36 -9.19
CA LYS A 341 11.90 -24.36 -8.51
C LYS A 341 12.49 -23.33 -9.50
N GLY A 342 12.30 -22.05 -9.23
CA GLY A 342 12.69 -20.95 -10.12
C GLY A 342 11.79 -20.73 -11.35
N MET A 343 10.81 -21.59 -11.62
CA MET A 343 9.84 -21.43 -12.71
C MET A 343 8.85 -20.30 -12.41
N ASN A 344 8.42 -19.55 -13.43
CA ASN A 344 7.43 -18.49 -13.23
C ASN A 344 6.05 -19.07 -12.88
N ARG A 345 5.26 -18.41 -12.00
CA ARG A 345 3.94 -18.91 -11.55
C ARG A 345 2.98 -19.22 -12.71
N TRP A 346 3.04 -18.47 -13.81
CA TRP A 346 2.18 -18.69 -14.97
C TRP A 346 2.61 -19.92 -15.81
N GLU A 347 3.89 -20.27 -15.77
CA GLU A 347 4.44 -21.45 -16.43
C GLU A 347 4.24 -22.69 -15.55
N ALA A 348 4.45 -22.54 -14.24
CA ALA A 348 4.13 -23.55 -13.24
C ALA A 348 2.65 -23.94 -13.28
N ARG A 349 1.71 -23.00 -13.47
CA ARG A 349 0.27 -23.30 -13.68
C ARG A 349 0.06 -24.36 -14.77
N VAL A 350 0.73 -24.18 -15.91
CA VAL A 350 0.56 -25.06 -17.08
C VAL A 350 1.26 -26.39 -16.86
N GLN A 351 2.51 -26.37 -16.36
CA GLN A 351 3.28 -27.59 -16.12
C GLN A 351 2.61 -28.49 -15.07
N ILE A 352 2.12 -27.91 -13.96
CA ILE A 352 1.37 -28.63 -12.91
C ILE A 352 0.13 -29.33 -13.48
N ILE A 353 -0.61 -28.68 -14.39
CA ILE A 353 -1.78 -29.31 -15.03
C ILE A 353 -1.37 -30.50 -15.92
N GLU A 354 -0.26 -30.41 -16.64
CA GLU A 354 0.21 -31.52 -17.49
C GLU A 354 0.74 -32.69 -16.66
N ASP A 355 1.60 -32.40 -15.67
CA ASP A 355 2.16 -33.42 -14.78
C ASP A 355 1.05 -34.16 -14.00
N LEU A 356 -0.02 -33.46 -13.60
CA LEU A 356 -1.19 -34.10 -12.97
C LEU A 356 -1.96 -35.04 -13.91
N LYS A 357 -1.96 -34.81 -15.23
CA LYS A 357 -2.55 -35.76 -16.20
C LYS A 357 -1.65 -36.99 -16.34
N ASP A 358 -0.35 -36.78 -16.53
CA ASP A 358 0.63 -37.85 -16.73
C ASP A 358 0.74 -38.76 -15.51
N LEU A 359 0.56 -38.20 -14.30
CA LEU A 359 0.46 -38.95 -13.03
C LEU A 359 -0.93 -39.55 -12.75
N GLY A 360 -1.96 -39.25 -13.55
CA GLY A 360 -3.32 -39.75 -13.36
C GLY A 360 -4.12 -39.09 -12.21
N TYR A 361 -3.71 -37.91 -11.76
CA TYR A 361 -4.34 -37.15 -10.66
C TYR A 361 -5.22 -35.96 -11.13
N TYR A 362 -5.54 -35.87 -12.43
CA TYR A 362 -6.36 -34.80 -13.01
C TYR A 362 -7.76 -35.29 -13.41
N ASP A 363 -8.79 -34.83 -12.71
CA ASP A 363 -10.22 -35.16 -12.97
C ASP A 363 -10.89 -34.12 -13.90
N GLY A 364 -10.12 -33.56 -14.83
CA GLY A 364 -10.62 -32.56 -15.78
C GLY A 364 -10.80 -31.16 -15.19
N SER A 365 -11.60 -30.35 -15.86
CA SER A 365 -11.90 -28.98 -15.46
C SER A 365 -13.26 -28.53 -15.99
N LYS A 366 -13.90 -27.61 -15.26
CA LYS A 366 -15.18 -26.98 -15.60
C LYS A 366 -15.05 -25.46 -15.58
N ASP A 367 -16.10 -24.77 -16.03
CA ASP A 367 -16.27 -23.34 -15.78
C ASP A 367 -16.27 -23.10 -14.25
N GLY A 368 -15.49 -22.12 -13.79
CA GLY A 368 -15.44 -21.75 -12.37
C GLY A 368 -16.55 -20.81 -11.93
N GLY A 369 -17.31 -20.24 -12.88
CA GLY A 369 -18.29 -19.19 -12.62
C GLY A 369 -17.66 -17.83 -12.29
N PRO A 370 -18.49 -16.86 -11.87
CA PRO A 370 -18.07 -15.50 -11.57
C PRO A 370 -16.90 -15.45 -10.59
N THR A 371 -15.77 -14.88 -11.04
CA THR A 371 -14.53 -14.77 -10.27
C THR A 371 -13.99 -13.34 -10.37
N THR A 372 -13.61 -12.73 -9.24
CA THR A 372 -12.96 -11.42 -9.20
C THR A 372 -11.45 -11.55 -9.13
N ILE A 373 -10.72 -10.91 -10.04
CA ILE A 373 -9.25 -10.85 -10.03
C ILE A 373 -8.80 -9.50 -9.50
N SER A 374 -7.93 -9.51 -8.48
CA SER A 374 -7.33 -8.27 -7.94
C SER A 374 -6.08 -7.86 -8.72
N THR A 375 -6.05 -6.63 -9.21
CA THR A 375 -4.94 -6.05 -9.97
C THR A 375 -4.44 -4.74 -9.36
N CYS A 376 -3.17 -4.41 -9.55
CA CYS A 376 -2.62 -3.13 -9.11
C CYS A 376 -3.10 -1.99 -10.04
N SER A 377 -3.84 -1.01 -9.53
CA SER A 377 -4.39 0.10 -10.33
C SER A 377 -3.33 1.01 -10.99
N ARG A 378 -2.05 0.81 -10.67
CA ARG A 378 -0.92 1.59 -11.19
C ARG A 378 -0.12 0.86 -12.27
N THR A 379 -0.06 -0.47 -12.24
CA THR A 379 0.69 -1.31 -13.20
C THR A 379 -0.20 -2.18 -14.08
N GLY A 380 -1.44 -2.46 -13.66
CA GLY A 380 -2.34 -3.45 -14.24
C GLY A 380 -1.96 -4.91 -13.92
N ASP A 381 -0.95 -5.13 -13.06
CA ASP A 381 -0.42 -6.46 -12.77
C ASP A 381 -1.26 -7.19 -11.70
N ILE A 382 -1.36 -8.52 -11.83
CA ILE A 382 -2.22 -9.37 -11.01
C ILE A 382 -1.56 -9.62 -9.65
N ILE A 383 -2.25 -9.21 -8.59
CA ILE A 383 -1.71 -9.26 -7.23
C ILE A 383 -1.56 -10.70 -6.76
N GLU A 384 -0.42 -10.97 -6.12
CA GLU A 384 -0.15 -12.22 -5.41
C GLU A 384 -0.25 -11.95 -3.90
N PRO A 385 -1.18 -12.59 -3.17
CA PRO A 385 -1.11 -12.62 -1.71
C PRO A 385 0.19 -13.33 -1.29
N MET A 386 0.92 -12.71 -0.35
CA MET A 386 2.18 -13.26 0.17
C MET A 386 2.35 -12.87 1.62
N LEU A 387 2.68 -13.83 2.48
CA LEU A 387 3.10 -13.53 3.85
C LEU A 387 4.50 -12.91 3.88
N LYS A 388 4.58 -11.65 4.34
CA LYS A 388 5.83 -10.92 4.56
C LYS A 388 5.77 -10.23 5.93
N PRO A 389 6.87 -10.19 6.70
CA PRO A 389 6.96 -9.31 7.87
C PRO A 389 6.76 -7.86 7.45
N GLN A 390 5.79 -7.18 8.04
CA GLN A 390 5.44 -5.79 7.76
C GLN A 390 5.16 -5.07 9.08
N TRP A 391 5.22 -3.73 9.07
CA TRP A 391 4.89 -2.88 10.20
C TRP A 391 3.41 -2.52 10.18
N TYR A 392 2.72 -2.79 11.28
CA TYR A 392 1.29 -2.51 11.44
C TYR A 392 1.03 -1.53 12.59
N VAL A 393 0.00 -0.69 12.43
CA VAL A 393 -0.57 0.14 13.50
C VAL A 393 -1.87 -0.50 13.98
N ARG A 394 -2.03 -0.65 15.30
CA ARG A 394 -3.29 -1.12 15.88
C ARG A 394 -4.38 -0.07 15.73
N CYS A 395 -5.36 -0.35 14.86
CA CYS A 395 -6.39 0.62 14.49
C CYS A 395 -7.56 0.65 15.48
N LYS A 396 -7.85 -0.47 16.13
CA LYS A 396 -9.08 -0.65 16.95
C LYS A 396 -9.23 0.38 18.07
N ASP A 397 -8.13 0.80 18.70
CA ASP A 397 -8.15 1.80 19.77
C ASP A 397 -8.26 3.24 19.24
N VAL A 398 -7.64 3.54 18.09
CA VAL A 398 -7.79 4.83 17.38
C VAL A 398 -9.22 4.99 16.88
N ALA A 399 -9.82 3.94 16.34
CA ALA A 399 -11.20 3.93 15.89
C ALA A 399 -12.21 4.08 17.03
N ARG A 400 -11.93 3.52 18.22
CA ARG A 400 -12.74 3.77 19.42
C ARG A 400 -12.74 5.27 19.78
N LEU A 401 -11.56 5.91 19.79
CA LEU A 401 -11.44 7.35 20.03
C LEU A 401 -12.19 8.18 18.97
N ALA A 402 -12.00 7.86 17.68
CA ALA A 402 -12.63 8.55 16.57
C ALA A 402 -14.17 8.44 16.55
N LYS A 403 -14.73 7.30 16.99
CA LYS A 403 -16.16 7.11 17.22
C LYS A 403 -16.66 7.93 18.41
N ASN A 404 -15.97 7.86 19.55
CA ASN A 404 -16.35 8.59 20.76
C ASN A 404 -16.42 10.10 20.54
N LEU A 405 -15.47 10.69 19.79
CA LEU A 405 -15.49 12.12 19.47
C LEU A 405 -16.77 12.56 18.72
N VAL A 406 -17.36 11.68 17.90
CA VAL A 406 -18.64 11.96 17.21
C VAL A 406 -19.84 11.79 18.16
N LEU A 407 -19.84 10.75 19.01
CA LEU A 407 -20.89 10.53 20.01
C LEU A 407 -20.95 11.68 21.04
N GLU A 408 -19.79 12.18 21.46
CA GLU A 408 -19.64 13.31 22.38
C GLU A 408 -19.89 14.68 21.70
N GLY A 409 -20.20 14.72 20.40
CA GLY A 409 -20.45 15.95 19.63
C GLY A 409 -19.23 16.86 19.44
N LYS A 410 -18.03 16.40 19.82
CA LYS A 410 -16.74 17.11 19.67
C LYS A 410 -16.30 17.15 18.21
N LEU A 411 -16.54 16.07 17.46
CA LEU A 411 -16.39 15.98 16.01
C LEU A 411 -17.78 15.99 15.36
N LYS A 412 -18.04 16.97 14.48
CA LYS A 412 -19.33 17.14 13.81
C LYS A 412 -19.20 16.84 12.33
N LEU A 413 -19.78 15.74 11.88
CA LEU A 413 -19.76 15.32 10.48
C LEU A 413 -20.93 15.96 9.71
N GLN A 414 -20.67 16.38 8.46
CA GLN A 414 -21.67 16.93 7.55
C GLN A 414 -21.47 16.37 6.12
N PRO A 415 -22.54 16.05 5.39
CA PRO A 415 -23.93 15.96 5.86
C PRO A 415 -24.13 14.83 6.89
N LYS A 416 -25.15 14.92 7.73
CA LYS A 416 -25.44 13.94 8.81
C LYS A 416 -25.54 12.48 8.34
N SER A 417 -25.86 12.22 7.07
CA SER A 417 -25.87 10.88 6.48
C SER A 417 -24.51 10.17 6.55
N GLN A 418 -23.40 10.92 6.48
CA GLN A 418 -22.04 10.37 6.56
C GLN A 418 -21.71 9.79 7.94
N VAL A 419 -22.49 10.09 8.98
CA VAL A 419 -22.32 9.48 10.30
C VAL A 419 -22.50 7.95 10.22
N LYS A 420 -23.49 7.43 9.48
CA LYS A 420 -23.69 5.98 9.34
C LYS A 420 -22.47 5.29 8.73
N GLU A 421 -21.86 5.92 7.72
CA GLU A 421 -20.70 5.39 7.02
C GLU A 421 -19.42 5.43 7.89
N TRP A 422 -19.23 6.51 8.65
CA TRP A 422 -18.15 6.66 9.62
C TRP A 422 -18.15 5.52 10.66
N PHE A 423 -19.31 5.18 11.22
CA PHE A 423 -19.42 4.02 12.12
C PHE A 423 -19.21 2.70 11.38
N ARG A 424 -19.87 2.48 10.23
CA ARG A 424 -19.71 1.24 9.42
C ARG A 424 -18.24 0.92 9.12
N TRP A 425 -17.45 1.93 8.77
CA TRP A 425 -16.02 1.76 8.48
C TRP A 425 -15.20 1.55 9.76
N LEU A 426 -15.40 2.35 10.81
CA LEU A 426 -14.66 2.26 12.07
C LEU A 426 -15.06 1.07 12.98
N ASP A 427 -16.17 0.40 12.71
CA ASP A 427 -16.57 -0.85 13.38
C ASP A 427 -15.89 -2.09 12.77
N ASN A 428 -15.61 -2.06 11.46
CA ASN A 428 -15.00 -3.16 10.69
C ASN A 428 -13.49 -2.96 10.41
N ILE A 429 -12.86 -1.99 11.10
CA ILE A 429 -11.48 -1.58 10.81
C ILE A 429 -10.45 -2.67 11.16
N GLN A 430 -9.51 -2.88 10.25
CA GLN A 430 -8.36 -3.77 10.42
C GLN A 430 -7.10 -3.00 10.82
N ASP A 431 -6.12 -3.69 11.40
CA ASP A 431 -4.84 -3.07 11.76
C ASP A 431 -4.06 -2.69 10.49
N TRP A 432 -3.62 -1.43 10.41
CA TRP A 432 -3.17 -0.81 9.16
C TRP A 432 -1.69 -1.10 8.90
N CYS A 433 -1.40 -1.75 7.78
CA CYS A 433 -0.03 -1.91 7.30
C CYS A 433 0.54 -0.54 6.89
N ILE A 434 1.60 -0.08 7.55
CA ILE A 434 2.25 1.22 7.30
C ILE A 434 3.58 1.10 6.55
N SER A 435 4.16 -0.09 6.43
CA SER A 435 5.35 -0.31 5.59
C SER A 435 4.98 -0.52 4.12
N ARG A 436 5.83 -0.04 3.23
CA ARG A 436 5.78 -0.27 1.78
C ARG A 436 7.21 -0.43 1.28
N GLN A 437 7.49 -1.42 0.43
CA GLN A 437 8.82 -1.69 -0.12
C GLN A 437 9.18 -0.73 -1.27
N LEU A 438 9.07 0.57 -0.99
CA LEU A 438 9.27 1.67 -1.94
C LEU A 438 10.66 2.29 -1.78
N TRP A 439 11.13 2.91 -2.87
CA TRP A 439 12.39 3.66 -2.88
C TRP A 439 12.16 5.12 -2.48
N TRP A 440 10.97 5.65 -2.82
CA TRP A 440 10.46 6.95 -2.39
C TRP A 440 9.54 6.84 -1.16
N GLY A 441 9.52 7.88 -0.33
CA GLY A 441 8.73 7.94 0.91
C GLY A 441 9.57 8.10 2.18
N HIS A 442 8.90 8.25 3.33
CA HIS A 442 9.57 8.32 4.62
C HIS A 442 10.10 6.94 5.04
N ARG A 443 11.39 6.86 5.40
CA ARG A 443 12.00 5.63 5.94
C ARG A 443 11.51 5.43 7.38
N ILE A 444 10.99 4.24 7.67
CA ILE A 444 10.64 3.84 9.05
C ILE A 444 11.92 3.89 9.92
N PRO A 445 11.91 4.54 11.09
CA PRO A 445 13.10 4.71 11.93
C PRO A 445 13.41 3.45 12.77
N ALA A 446 13.42 2.29 12.12
CA ALA A 446 13.69 0.99 12.72
C ALA A 446 15.06 0.45 12.29
N TYR A 447 15.79 -0.13 13.25
CA TYR A 447 17.17 -0.54 13.10
C TYR A 447 17.35 -1.98 13.57
N ASN A 448 18.09 -2.79 12.81
CA ASN A 448 18.53 -4.09 13.27
C ASN A 448 19.85 -3.95 14.06
N VAL A 449 20.10 -4.88 14.98
CA VAL A 449 21.36 -5.00 15.71
C VAL A 449 21.96 -6.36 15.39
N VAL A 450 22.85 -6.39 14.40
CA VAL A 450 23.57 -7.61 14.03
C VAL A 450 24.75 -7.80 14.99
N PHE A 451 24.86 -9.00 15.56
CA PHE A 451 26.00 -9.42 16.38
C PHE A 451 26.88 -10.37 15.57
N THR A 452 28.05 -9.92 15.13
CA THR A 452 29.06 -10.79 14.51
C THR A 452 29.83 -11.53 15.59
N VAL A 453 29.86 -12.87 15.51
CA VAL A 453 30.73 -13.72 16.33
C VAL A 453 31.90 -14.18 15.45
N ASP A 454 33.12 -13.79 15.81
CA ASP A 454 34.32 -14.28 15.14
C ASP A 454 34.51 -15.77 15.42
N LYS A 455 34.54 -16.59 14.37
CA LYS A 455 34.66 -18.06 14.46
C LYS A 455 36.10 -18.54 14.66
N SER A 456 36.97 -17.73 15.26
CA SER A 456 38.41 -17.99 15.37
C SER A 456 38.82 -18.93 16.51
N GLU A 457 37.96 -19.16 17.52
CA GLU A 457 38.29 -19.95 18.73
C GLU A 457 37.44 -21.22 18.95
N THR A 458 36.76 -21.75 17.93
CA THR A 458 36.06 -23.05 18.07
C THR A 458 37.01 -24.24 18.00
N LYS A 459 37.58 -24.63 19.15
CA LYS A 459 38.06 -26.01 19.38
C LYS A 459 37.08 -26.79 20.25
N ASN A 460 36.80 -28.04 19.85
CA ASN A 460 36.02 -29.03 20.60
C ASN A 460 34.54 -28.70 20.88
N GLY A 461 33.82 -28.15 19.89
CA GLY A 461 32.35 -28.24 19.79
C GLY A 461 31.51 -27.37 20.72
N GLU A 462 31.98 -27.02 21.91
CA GLU A 462 31.26 -26.16 22.86
C GLU A 462 31.58 -24.67 22.64
N ALA A 463 30.56 -23.86 22.40
CA ALA A 463 30.70 -22.43 22.19
C ALA A 463 30.92 -21.68 23.52
N LYS A 464 32.18 -21.53 23.94
CA LYS A 464 32.53 -20.61 25.04
C LYS A 464 32.19 -19.18 24.66
N ILE A 465 31.26 -18.57 25.40
CA ILE A 465 30.96 -17.13 25.30
C ILE A 465 32.18 -16.36 25.82
N PRO A 466 32.81 -15.45 25.03
CA PRO A 466 33.98 -14.71 25.50
C PRO A 466 33.64 -13.75 26.65
N ASN A 467 34.43 -13.76 27.72
CA ASN A 467 34.25 -12.88 28.89
C ASN A 467 34.40 -11.37 28.58
N SER A 468 34.86 -11.01 27.38
CA SER A 468 35.03 -9.62 26.92
C SER A 468 34.45 -9.42 25.52
N PHE A 469 33.12 -9.43 25.40
CA PHE A 469 32.44 -9.15 24.13
C PHE A 469 32.56 -7.66 23.76
N THR A 470 33.16 -7.36 22.61
CA THR A 470 33.24 -6.00 22.05
C THR A 470 32.24 -5.86 20.90
N PRO A 471 30.99 -5.43 21.14
CA PRO A 471 29.96 -5.41 20.10
C PRO A 471 30.26 -4.38 19.01
N SER A 472 30.68 -4.89 17.84
CA SER A 472 30.71 -4.22 16.54
C SER A 472 29.29 -3.88 16.07
N CYS A 473 28.66 -2.88 16.69
CA CYS A 473 27.28 -2.48 16.41
C CYS A 473 27.14 -1.86 15.00
N GLN A 474 27.02 -2.71 13.98
CA GLN A 474 26.57 -2.33 12.65
C GLN A 474 25.07 -2.06 12.70
N ILE A 475 24.70 -0.78 12.77
CA ILE A 475 23.32 -0.31 12.64
C ILE A 475 22.93 -0.43 11.17
N THR A 476 22.49 -1.62 10.76
CA THR A 476 21.83 -1.82 9.46
C THR A 476 20.35 -1.44 9.58
N ASN A 477 19.83 -0.79 8.55
CA ASN A 477 18.40 -0.51 8.49
C ASN A 477 17.67 -1.82 8.21
N LEU A 478 16.47 -2.00 8.78
CA LEU A 478 15.54 -2.99 8.24
C LEU A 478 15.08 -2.49 6.85
N HIS A 479 15.16 -3.36 5.85
CA HIS A 479 14.93 -3.05 4.43
C HIS A 479 13.55 -3.52 3.96
#